data_AF-A0A9W4M7G1-F1
#
_entry.id   AF-A0A9W4M7G1-F1
#
_cell.length_a   1.000
_cell.length_b   1.000
_cell.length_c   1.000
_cell.angle_alpha   90.00
_cell.angle_beta   90.00
_cell.angle_gamma   90.00
#
_symmetry.space_group_name_H-M   'P 1'
#
loop_
_entity.id
_entity.type
_entity.pdbx_description
1 polymer ?
#
loop_
_entity_poly.entity_id
_entity_poly.type
_entity_poly.pdbx_seq_one_letter_code
_entity_poly.pdbx_strand_id
1 'polypeptide(L)'
;MIATLPRELAVVSLTAGPDTVGRYAELTTDFNPIHLDPEFAAGTMFGQPIIHGTLGLNLVMEAIERTFGAFPTDAEIDARFVRPIPVGCVTFHLIPGTAVQHFQHVTRARNLIIGI
;
A
#
# COMPACT_ATOMS: atom_id res chain seq x y z
N MET A 1 4.03 -27.04 -15.34
CA MET A 1 4.76 -26.97 -14.06
C MET A 1 4.15 -25.82 -13.27
N ILE A 2 3.74 -26.03 -12.02
CA ILE A 2 3.29 -24.93 -11.17
C ILE A 2 4.56 -24.22 -10.69
N ALA A 3 4.79 -22.98 -11.14
CA ALA A 3 5.88 -22.18 -10.61
C ALA A 3 5.63 -21.97 -9.12
N THR A 4 6.58 -22.37 -8.28
CA THR A 4 6.50 -22.17 -6.84
C THR A 4 6.64 -20.69 -6.55
N LEU A 5 5.59 -20.06 -6.04
CA LEU A 5 5.62 -18.65 -5.64
C LEU A 5 6.57 -18.45 -4.44
N PRO A 6 7.27 -17.31 -4.37
CA PRO A 6 8.10 -16.97 -3.22
C PRO A 6 7.24 -16.88 -1.97
N ARG A 7 7.80 -17.29 -0.83
CA ARG A 7 7.11 -17.21 0.45
C ARG A 7 7.06 -15.79 1.01
N GLU A 8 7.99 -14.94 0.61
CA GLU A 8 8.16 -13.57 1.07
C GLU A 8 8.30 -12.63 -0.12
N LEU A 9 7.81 -11.40 0.03
CA LEU A 9 8.07 -10.31 -0.90
C LEU A 9 9.30 -9.52 -0.46
N ALA A 10 9.94 -8.84 -1.41
CA ALA A 10 11.03 -7.92 -1.16
C ALA A 10 10.62 -6.84 -0.15
N VAL A 11 11.53 -6.54 0.78
CA VAL A 11 11.33 -5.46 1.75
C VAL A 11 11.46 -4.11 1.05
N VAL A 12 10.49 -3.22 1.31
CA VAL A 12 10.47 -1.85 0.82
C VAL A 12 10.21 -0.88 1.97
N SER A 13 10.83 0.29 1.91
CA SER A 13 10.68 1.32 2.94
C SER A 13 10.62 2.68 2.29
N LEU A 14 9.74 3.54 2.79
CA LEU A 14 9.56 4.90 2.31
C LEU A 14 9.24 5.79 3.49
N THR A 15 9.99 6.86 3.73
CA THR A 15 9.54 7.89 4.69
C THR A 15 8.50 8.77 4.01
N ALA A 16 7.22 8.53 4.27
CA ALA A 16 6.12 9.33 3.71
C ALA A 16 5.91 10.64 4.48
N GLY A 17 6.91 11.52 4.45
CA GLY A 17 6.82 12.87 5.03
C GLY A 17 5.99 13.83 4.17
N PRO A 18 5.76 15.08 4.63
CA PRO A 18 4.92 16.05 3.94
C PRO A 18 5.32 16.31 2.48
N ASP A 19 6.61 16.38 2.18
CA ASP A 19 7.11 16.53 0.80
C ASP A 19 6.72 15.34 -0.10
N THR A 20 6.90 14.11 0.39
CA THR A 20 6.54 12.90 -0.36
C THR A 20 5.04 12.84 -0.62
N VAL A 21 4.24 13.20 0.37
CA VAL A 21 2.77 13.22 0.27
C VAL A 21 2.31 14.34 -0.68
N GLY A 22 2.93 15.52 -0.62
CA GLY A 22 2.68 16.63 -1.56
C GLY A 22 2.99 16.26 -3.00
N ARG A 23 4.17 15.67 -3.25
CA ARG A 23 4.55 15.17 -4.58
C ARG A 23 3.64 14.05 -5.08
N TYR A 24 3.16 13.19 -4.18
CA TYR A 24 2.19 12.15 -4.54
C TYR A 24 0.82 12.74 -4.90
N ALA A 25 0.38 13.80 -4.21
CA ALA A 25 -0.81 14.56 -4.56
C ALA A 25 -0.69 15.18 -5.97
N GLU A 26 0.46 15.76 -6.31
CA GLU A 26 0.72 16.26 -7.67
C GLU A 26 0.66 15.15 -8.73
N LEU A 27 1.27 13.99 -8.44
CA LEU A 27 1.30 12.86 -9.36
C LEU A 27 -0.10 12.27 -9.61
N THR A 28 -0.91 12.15 -8.56
CA THR A 28 -2.22 11.50 -8.62
C THR A 28 -3.38 12.46 -8.82
N THR A 29 -3.12 13.77 -8.77
CA THR A 29 -4.11 14.84 -8.71
C THR A 29 -5.08 14.76 -7.51
N ASP A 30 -4.71 13.99 -6.47
CA ASP A 30 -5.46 13.90 -5.23
C ASP A 30 -4.94 14.91 -4.20
N PHE A 31 -5.52 16.10 -4.25
CA PHE A 31 -5.25 17.22 -3.34
C PHE A 31 -6.23 17.27 -2.17
N ASN A 32 -6.82 16.15 -1.76
CA ASN A 32 -7.71 16.14 -0.60
C ASN A 32 -6.97 16.72 0.62
N PRO A 33 -7.52 17.78 1.28
CA PRO A 33 -6.84 18.45 2.38
C PRO A 33 -6.55 17.53 3.57
N ILE A 34 -7.22 16.38 3.67
CA ILE A 34 -6.91 15.34 4.65
C ILE A 34 -5.47 14.82 4.60
N HIS A 35 -4.81 14.96 3.44
CA HIS A 35 -3.43 14.54 3.22
C HIS A 35 -2.42 15.68 3.42
N LEU A 36 -2.84 16.93 3.25
CA LEU A 36 -1.93 18.06 3.03
C LEU A 36 -2.07 19.18 4.07
N ASP A 37 -3.24 19.32 4.68
CA ASP A 37 -3.59 20.44 5.55
C ASP A 37 -3.76 19.97 7.01
N PRO A 38 -2.81 20.30 7.90
CA PRO A 38 -2.91 19.96 9.31
C PRO A 38 -4.13 20.56 10.02
N GLU A 39 -4.57 21.77 9.66
CA GLU A 39 -5.71 22.43 10.30
C GLU A 39 -7.01 21.73 9.91
N PHE A 40 -7.18 21.43 8.62
CA PHE A 40 -8.31 20.62 8.15
C PHE A 40 -8.31 19.24 8.82
N ALA A 41 -7.18 18.54 8.81
CA ALA A 41 -7.09 17.18 9.32
C ALA A 41 -7.33 17.09 10.83
N ALA A 42 -6.93 18.11 11.60
CA ALA A 42 -7.23 18.22 13.03
C ALA A 42 -8.73 18.24 13.34
N GLY A 43 -9.55 18.75 12.41
CA GLY A 43 -11.02 18.74 12.52
C GLY A 43 -11.68 17.40 12.15
N THR A 44 -10.91 16.42 11.68
CA THR A 44 -11.42 15.10 11.29
C THR A 44 -11.20 14.06 12.38
N MET A 45 -11.79 12.87 12.21
CA MET A 45 -11.54 11.72 13.10
C MET A 45 -10.08 11.24 13.12
N PHE A 46 -9.24 11.69 12.19
CA PHE A 46 -7.83 11.32 12.12
C PHE A 46 -6.93 12.19 13.00
N GLY A 47 -7.34 13.43 13.30
CA GLY A 47 -6.63 14.37 14.19
C GLY A 47 -5.30 14.92 13.65
N GLN A 48 -4.82 14.43 12.52
CA GLN A 48 -3.61 14.86 11.81
C GLN A 48 -3.63 14.37 10.36
N PRO A 49 -2.80 14.92 9.46
CA PRO A 49 -2.72 14.45 8.09
C PRO A 49 -2.35 12.97 8.01
N ILE A 50 -2.97 12.27 7.06
CA ILE A 50 -2.71 10.85 6.76
C ILE A 50 -2.23 10.72 5.32
N ILE A 51 -1.45 9.69 5.01
CA ILE A 51 -1.01 9.46 3.63
C ILE A 51 -2.18 9.00 2.76
N HIS A 52 -2.08 9.17 1.44
CA HIS A 52 -2.98 8.55 0.47
C HIS A 52 -2.93 7.03 0.61
N GLY A 53 -4.09 6.36 0.70
CA GLY A 53 -4.12 4.88 0.78
C GLY A 53 -3.38 4.23 -0.40
N THR A 54 -3.52 4.82 -1.59
CA THR A 54 -2.84 4.39 -2.81
C THR A 54 -1.32 4.55 -2.77
N LEU A 55 -0.76 5.46 -1.97
CA LEU A 55 0.68 5.54 -1.73
C LEU A 55 1.19 4.28 -1.01
N GLY A 56 0.44 3.81 -0.01
CA GLY A 56 0.72 2.53 0.65
C GLY A 56 0.55 1.33 -0.30
N LEU A 57 -0.48 1.35 -1.14
CA LEU A 57 -0.67 0.32 -2.17
C LEU A 57 0.49 0.29 -3.17
N ASN A 58 1.01 1.43 -3.59
CA ASN A 58 2.13 1.50 -4.53
C ASN A 58 3.40 0.83 -4.00
N LEU A 59 3.63 0.87 -2.69
CA LEU A 59 4.74 0.15 -2.05
C LEU A 59 4.55 -1.37 -2.11
N VAL A 60 3.31 -1.86 -2.04
CA VAL A 60 3.01 -3.28 -2.28
C VAL A 60 3.33 -3.66 -3.73
N MET A 61 2.97 -2.81 -4.70
CA MET A 61 3.31 -3.01 -6.12
C MET A 61 4.83 -3.10 -6.30
N GLU A 62 5.58 -2.16 -5.71
CA GLU A 62 7.03 -2.12 -5.76
C GLU A 62 7.67 -3.39 -5.14
N ALA A 63 7.14 -3.87 -4.02
CA ALA A 63 7.59 -5.11 -3.39
C ALA A 63 7.36 -6.32 -4.32
N ILE A 64 6.21 -6.39 -4.99
CA ILE A 64 5.91 -7.43 -5.98
C ILE A 64 6.90 -7.34 -7.15
N GLU A 65 7.06 -6.16 -7.76
CA GLU A 65 7.99 -5.95 -8.87
C GLU A 65 9.43 -6.35 -8.53
N ARG A 66 9.93 -5.95 -7.36
CA ARG A 66 11.27 -6.32 -6.89
C ARG A 66 11.43 -7.82 -6.64
N THR A 67 10.35 -8.50 -6.24
CA THR A 67 10.37 -9.94 -5.98
C THR A 67 10.40 -10.76 -7.27
N PHE A 68 9.62 -10.35 -8.27
CA PHE A 68 9.45 -11.10 -9.52
C PHE A 68 10.29 -10.56 -10.68
N GLY A 69 10.96 -9.41 -10.50
CA GLY A 69 11.71 -8.70 -11.54
C GLY A 69 10.83 -7.89 -12.51
N ALA A 70 9.51 -8.06 -12.44
CA ALA A 70 8.50 -7.31 -13.16
C ALA A 70 7.15 -7.46 -12.44
N PHE A 71 6.21 -6.57 -12.72
CA PHE A 71 4.84 -6.75 -12.25
C PHE A 71 4.14 -7.84 -13.10
N PRO A 72 3.53 -8.88 -12.50
CA PRO A 72 2.86 -9.92 -13.27
C PRO A 72 1.70 -9.35 -14.09
N THR A 73 1.60 -9.73 -15.36
CA THR A 73 0.59 -9.19 -16.29
C THR A 73 -0.83 -9.69 -16.01
N ASP A 74 -0.96 -10.78 -15.27
CA ASP A 74 -2.23 -11.40 -14.85
C ASP A 74 -2.53 -11.17 -13.37
N ALA A 75 -1.87 -10.20 -12.72
CA ALA A 75 -2.12 -9.88 -11.33
C ALA A 75 -3.46 -9.16 -11.12
N GLU A 76 -4.29 -9.71 -10.23
CA GLU A 76 -5.44 -9.02 -9.63
C GLU A 76 -5.08 -8.64 -8.19
N ILE A 77 -5.30 -7.38 -7.83
CA ILE A 77 -5.14 -6.87 -6.47
C ILE A 77 -6.48 -6.42 -5.93
N ASP A 78 -6.90 -7.08 -4.86
CA ASP A 78 -8.02 -6.68 -4.02
C ASP A 78 -7.47 -6.17 -2.69
N ALA A 79 -7.58 -4.86 -2.45
CA ALA A 79 -7.01 -4.19 -1.29
C ALA A 79 -8.10 -3.52 -0.45
N ARG A 80 -7.95 -3.64 0.87
CA ARG A 80 -8.75 -2.92 1.87
C ARG A 80 -7.84 -2.08 2.76
N PHE A 81 -8.10 -0.78 2.79
CA PHE A 81 -7.44 0.15 3.72
C PHE A 81 -8.14 0.09 5.07
N VAL A 82 -7.51 -0.52 6.07
CA VAL A 82 -8.16 -0.80 7.37
C VAL A 82 -7.79 0.21 8.44
N ARG A 83 -6.60 0.80 8.36
CA ARG A 83 -6.12 1.80 9.32
C ARG A 83 -5.47 2.98 8.59
N PRO A 84 -5.78 4.24 8.96
CA PRO A 84 -5.08 5.40 8.43
C PRO A 84 -3.63 5.40 8.89
N ILE A 85 -2.74 5.93 8.05
CA ILE A 85 -1.31 6.02 8.34
C ILE A 85 -0.94 7.50 8.43
N PRO A 86 -0.51 7.99 9.60
CA PRO A 86 -0.08 9.37 9.74
C PRO A 86 1.09 9.73 8.81
N VAL A 87 1.08 10.97 8.31
CA VAL A 87 2.23 11.51 7.57
C VAL A 87 3.48 11.52 8.48
N GLY A 88 4.62 11.16 7.92
CA GLY A 88 5.91 11.11 8.62
C GLY A 88 6.30 9.73 9.15
N CYS A 89 5.46 8.70 8.99
CA CYS A 89 5.77 7.35 9.45
C CYS A 89 5.40 6.32 8.38
N VAL A 90 6.39 5.77 7.66
CA VAL A 90 6.16 4.58 6.82
C VAL A 90 7.42 3.69 6.76
N THR A 91 7.26 2.43 7.14
CA THR A 91 8.19 1.32 6.81
C THR A 91 7.30 0.12 6.57
N PHE A 92 7.35 -0.47 5.37
CA PHE A 92 6.49 -1.59 5.03
C PHE A 92 7.25 -2.89 5.22
N HIS A 93 6.78 -3.70 6.18
CA HIS A 93 7.17 -5.10 6.26
C HIS A 93 6.01 -5.94 5.75
N LEU A 94 6.13 -6.45 4.52
CA LEU A 94 5.23 -7.47 4.02
C LEU A 94 5.60 -8.80 4.68
N ILE A 95 4.95 -9.10 5.81
CA ILE A 95 5.09 -10.37 6.51
C ILE A 95 4.07 -11.36 5.92
N PRO A 96 4.47 -12.56 5.48
CA PRO A 96 3.52 -13.58 5.03
C PRO A 96 2.66 -14.06 6.21
N GLY A 97 1.33 -13.88 6.15
CA GLY A 97 0.41 -14.38 7.18
C GLY A 97 -1.08 -14.22 6.90
N THR A 98 -1.75 -15.37 6.66
CA THR A 98 -3.22 -15.63 6.61
C THR A 98 -4.13 -14.61 5.91
N ALA A 99 -4.01 -14.47 4.59
CA ALA A 99 -5.18 -14.28 3.74
C ALA A 99 -5.55 -15.64 3.11
N VAL A 100 -6.80 -16.04 3.28
CA VAL A 100 -7.35 -17.40 3.10
C VAL A 100 -6.87 -18.14 1.85
N GLN A 101 -6.42 -19.38 2.07
CA GLN A 101 -6.22 -20.41 1.05
C GLN A 101 -7.49 -20.62 0.20
N HIS A 102 -7.42 -20.32 -1.10
CA HIS A 102 -8.08 -21.13 -2.12
C HIS A 102 -7.37 -20.96 -3.46
N PHE A 103 -6.31 -21.75 -3.66
CA PHE A 103 -5.68 -21.92 -4.97
C PHE A 103 -6.37 -23.06 -5.70
N GLN A 104 -7.44 -22.74 -6.43
CA GLN A 104 -7.92 -23.59 -7.51
C GLN A 104 -8.18 -22.69 -8.71
N HIS A 105 -7.22 -22.72 -9.65
CA HIS A 105 -7.23 -22.10 -10.98
C HIS A 105 -7.72 -20.64 -11.04
N VAL A 106 -6.81 -19.76 -11.49
CA VAL A 106 -6.94 -18.29 -11.70
C VAL A 106 -6.17 -17.49 -10.66
N THR A 107 -5.19 -16.72 -11.16
CA THR A 107 -4.30 -15.79 -10.48
C THR A 107 -5.12 -14.73 -9.74
N ARG A 108 -5.30 -14.90 -8.42
CA ARG A 108 -6.17 -14.00 -7.66
C ARG A 108 -5.68 -13.80 -6.23
N ALA A 109 -5.29 -12.58 -5.87
CA ALA A 109 -5.16 -12.17 -4.47
C ALA A 109 -6.46 -11.46 -4.07
N ARG A 110 -7.29 -12.12 -3.23
CA ARG A 110 -8.49 -11.54 -2.61
C ARG A 110 -8.20 -11.17 -1.15
N ASN A 111 -8.80 -10.09 -0.67
CA ASN A 111 -8.74 -9.62 0.72
C ASN A 111 -7.33 -9.23 1.25
N LEU A 112 -6.54 -8.44 0.50
CA LEU A 112 -5.34 -7.82 1.06
C LEU A 112 -5.77 -6.79 2.13
N ILE A 113 -5.61 -7.18 3.39
CA ILE A 113 -5.76 -6.25 4.52
C ILE A 113 -4.48 -5.42 4.58
N ILE A 114 -4.56 -4.18 4.13
CA ILE A 114 -3.55 -3.16 4.45
C ILE A 114 -3.93 -2.66 5.84
N GLY A 115 -3.56 -3.47 6.83
CA GLY A 115 -3.60 -3.15 8.24
C GLY A 115 -2.17 -3.26 8.76
N ILE A 116 -1.58 -2.10 9.08
CA ILE A 116 -0.27 -1.99 9.74
C ILE A 116 -0.52 -1.85 11.23
#